data_AF-A0A4P9TBB0-F1
#
_entry.id   AF-A0A4P9TBB0-F1
#
_cell.length_a   1.000
_cell.length_b   1.000
_cell.length_c   1.000
_cell.angle_alpha   90.00
_cell.angle_beta   90.00
_cell.angle_gamma   90.00
#
_symmetry.space_group_name_H-M   'P 1'
#
loop_
_entity.id
_entity.type
_entity.pdbx_description
1 polymer ?
#
loop_
_entity_poly.entity_id
_entity_poly.type
_entity_poly.pdbx_seq_one_letter_code
_entity_poly.pdbx_strand_id
1 'polypeptide(L)'
;MHWSRRRDLEGGKELGIWLLVDDGTVEAELYVESHEYRGGGFDVYTATPDGEWTHEGEFEDAEAAFERALDVIGESPHPSAAP
;
A
#
# COMPACT_ATOMS: atom_id res chain seq x y z
N MET A 1 9.79 -14.09 0.36
CA MET A 1 9.09 -12.85 -0.02
C MET A 1 7.61 -13.10 -0.26
N HIS A 2 6.74 -12.50 0.55
CA HIS A 2 5.28 -12.51 0.34
C HIS A 2 4.65 -11.20 0.84
N TRP A 3 3.58 -10.74 0.20
CA TRP A 3 2.83 -9.57 0.68
C TRP A 3 1.84 -9.96 1.78
N SER A 4 1.89 -9.25 2.90
CA SER A 4 0.98 -9.43 4.04
C SER A 4 0.24 -8.13 4.34
N ARG A 5 -1.09 -8.19 4.49
CA ARG A 5 -1.89 -7.01 4.89
C ARG A 5 -1.74 -6.75 6.38
N ARG A 6 -1.45 -5.51 6.75
CA ARG A 6 -1.42 -5.04 8.14
C ARG A 6 -2.72 -4.30 8.46
N ARG A 7 -3.15 -4.34 9.73
CA ARG A 7 -4.20 -3.44 10.21
C ARG A 7 -3.66 -2.02 10.30
N ASP A 8 -4.47 -1.04 9.90
CA ASP A 8 -4.09 0.37 9.85
C ASP A 8 -3.54 0.86 11.20
N LEU A 9 -2.59 1.81 11.15
CA LEU A 9 -1.89 2.31 12.34
C LEU A 9 -2.26 3.74 12.72
N GLU A 10 -2.91 4.53 11.87
CA GLU A 10 -3.07 5.96 12.18
C GLU A 10 -4.42 6.54 11.78
N GLY A 11 -5.37 6.39 12.72
CA GLY A 11 -6.50 7.32 12.87
C GLY A 11 -7.41 7.47 11.65
N GLY A 12 -7.45 6.46 10.76
CA GLY A 12 -8.27 6.46 9.54
C GLY A 12 -7.68 7.20 8.34
N LYS A 13 -6.40 7.58 8.36
CA LYS A 13 -5.73 8.18 7.19
C LYS A 13 -5.23 7.14 6.21
N GLU A 14 -4.66 6.04 6.71
CA GLU A 14 -4.19 4.93 5.89
C GLU A 14 -5.31 3.89 5.81
N LEU A 15 -5.88 3.70 4.63
CA LEU A 15 -6.98 2.75 4.44
C LEU A 15 -6.47 1.31 4.25
N GLY A 16 -5.27 1.17 3.69
CA GLY A 16 -4.65 -0.13 3.43
C GLY A 16 -3.13 -0.05 3.53
N ILE A 17 -2.54 -1.00 4.25
CA ILE A 17 -1.09 -1.17 4.33
C ILE A 17 -0.76 -2.64 4.05
N TRP A 18 0.20 -2.87 3.17
CA TRP A 18 0.76 -4.18 2.90
C TRP A 18 2.27 -4.14 3.08
N LEU A 19 2.83 -5.24 3.58
CA LEU A 19 4.26 -5.41 3.81
C LEU A 19 4.75 -6.56 2.94
N LEU A 20 5.77 -6.33 2.12
CA LEU A 20 6.52 -7.38 1.46
C LEU A 20 7.55 -7.93 2.45
N VAL A 21 7.34 -9.15 2.90
CA VAL A 21 8.17 -9.76 3.96
C VAL A 21 9.05 -10.86 3.38
N ASP A 22 10.35 -10.79 3.66
CA ASP A 22 11.32 -11.86 3.46
C ASP A 22 11.98 -12.28 4.78
N ASP A 23 11.80 -13.54 5.18
CA ASP A 23 12.38 -14.11 6.42
C ASP A 23 12.18 -13.23 7.69
N GLY A 24 11.04 -12.54 7.78
CA GLY A 24 10.71 -11.65 8.90
C GLY A 24 11.24 -10.22 8.76
N THR A 25 11.95 -9.91 7.68
CA THR A 25 12.38 -8.56 7.28
C THR A 25 11.37 -7.95 6.32
N VAL A 26 11.07 -6.66 6.49
CA VAL A 26 10.22 -5.91 5.56
C VAL A 26 11.11 -5.32 4.47
N GLU A 27 10.88 -5.76 3.24
CA GLU A 27 11.64 -5.33 2.06
C GLU A 27 10.96 -4.16 1.35
N ALA A 28 9.63 -4.05 1.46
CA ALA A 28 8.85 -2.95 0.93
C ALA A 28 7.51 -2.81 1.68
N GLU A 29 6.96 -1.62 1.64
CA GLU A 29 5.64 -1.28 2.16
C GLU A 29 4.80 -0.69 1.02
N LEU A 30 3.50 -0.96 1.03
CA LEU A 30 2.53 -0.41 0.08
C LEU A 30 1.38 0.21 0.88
N TYR A 31 1.03 1.44 0.51
CA TYR A 31 0.05 2.26 1.22
C TYR A 31 -1.07 2.69 0.28
N VAL A 32 -2.28 2.70 0.81
CA VAL A 32 -3.42 3.48 0.30
C VAL A 32 -3.72 4.54 1.34
N GLU A 33 -3.49 5.80 1.01
CA GLU A 33 -3.70 6.96 1.89
C GLU A 33 -4.93 7.77 1.44
N SER A 34 -5.76 8.21 2.40
CA SER A 34 -6.87 9.13 2.17
C SER A 34 -6.47 10.56 2.50
N HIS A 35 -6.78 11.48 1.59
CA HIS A 35 -6.65 12.91 1.74
C HIS A 35 -7.98 13.64 1.86
N GLU A 36 -9.06 12.91 2.10
CA GLU A 36 -10.41 13.47 2.17
C GLU A 36 -10.55 14.54 3.26
N TYR A 37 -9.77 14.43 4.35
CA TYR A 37 -9.74 15.42 5.43
C TYR A 37 -9.26 16.82 4.99
N ARG A 38 -8.56 16.91 3.85
CA ARG A 38 -8.14 18.17 3.21
C ARG A 38 -8.89 18.46 1.91
N GLY A 39 -9.95 17.70 1.62
CA GLY A 39 -10.71 17.78 0.37
C GLY A 39 -9.98 17.19 -0.84
N GLY A 40 -9.00 16.31 -0.63
CA GLY A 40 -8.32 15.54 -1.68
C GLY A 40 -8.94 14.14 -1.87
N GLY A 41 -8.36 13.37 -2.79
CA GLY A 41 -8.73 11.99 -3.06
C GLY A 41 -7.91 10.98 -2.25
N PHE A 42 -7.42 9.95 -2.93
CA PHE A 42 -6.63 8.85 -2.39
C PHE A 42 -5.35 8.70 -3.20
N ASP A 43 -4.28 8.35 -2.51
CA ASP A 43 -2.99 8.10 -3.16
C ASP A 43 -2.47 6.71 -2.81
N VAL A 44 -1.75 6.12 -3.76
CA VAL A 44 -1.10 4.82 -3.58
C VAL A 44 0.41 5.02 -3.66
N TYR A 45 1.13 4.49 -2.67
CA TYR A 45 2.58 4.63 -2.60
C TYR A 45 3.26 3.31 -2.26
N THR A 46 4.43 3.05 -2.85
CA THR A 46 5.37 2.07 -2.32
C THR A 46 6.53 2.76 -1.61
N ALA A 47 7.00 2.17 -0.53
CA ALA A 47 8.18 2.64 0.20
C ALA A 47 9.17 1.49 0.43
N THR A 48 10.46 1.78 0.32
CA THR A 48 11.55 0.86 0.69
C THR A 48 12.11 1.22 2.07
N PRO A 49 12.74 0.28 2.80
CA PRO A 49 13.39 0.54 4.09
C PRO A 49 14.53 1.57 3.99
N ASP A 50 15.11 1.76 2.81
CA ASP A 50 16.11 2.81 2.52
C ASP A 50 15.50 4.22 2.45
N GLY A 51 14.17 4.35 2.57
CA GLY A 51 13.45 5.61 2.57
C GLY A 51 13.11 6.13 1.18
N GLU A 52 13.16 5.30 0.14
CA GLU A 52 12.69 5.65 -1.19
C GLU A 52 11.18 5.49 -1.26
N TRP A 53 10.50 6.50 -1.81
CA TRP A 53 9.05 6.50 -2.00
C TRP A 53 8.75 6.60 -3.49
N THR A 54 7.86 5.72 -3.96
CA THR A 54 7.33 5.75 -5.32
C THR A 54 5.84 5.99 -5.26
N HIS A 55 5.37 6.96 -6.06
CA HIS A 55 3.95 7.25 -6.22
C HIS A 55 3.38 6.37 -7.33
N GLU A 56 2.44 5.51 -6.96
CA GLU A 56 1.80 4.54 -7.86
C GLU A 56 0.54 5.10 -8.53
N GLY A 57 -0.02 6.20 -8.00
CA GLY A 57 -1.16 6.91 -8.59
C GLY A 57 -1.99 7.70 -7.57
N GLU A 58 -2.76 8.65 -8.10
CA GLU A 58 -3.77 9.46 -7.39
C GLU A 58 -5.16 9.10 -7.94
N PHE A 59 -6.15 8.98 -7.06
CA PHE A 59 -7.50 8.51 -7.37
C PHE A 59 -8.56 9.33 -6.62
N GLU A 60 -9.73 9.52 -7.22
CA GLU A 60 -10.85 10.20 -6.54
C GLU A 60 -11.63 9.25 -5.62
N ASP A 61 -11.56 7.94 -5.87
CA ASP A 61 -12.34 6.91 -5.19
C ASP A 61 -11.45 5.89 -4.48
N ALA A 62 -11.85 5.49 -3.26
CA ALA A 62 -11.11 4.51 -2.48
C ALA A 62 -11.04 3.15 -3.20
N GLU A 63 -12.12 2.72 -3.84
CA GLU A 63 -12.18 1.44 -4.58
C GLU A 63 -11.07 1.38 -5.64
N ALA A 64 -10.94 2.43 -6.46
CA ALA A 64 -9.91 2.52 -7.48
C ALA A 64 -8.48 2.51 -6.90
N ALA A 65 -8.26 3.18 -5.76
CA ALA A 65 -6.97 3.15 -5.08
C ALA A 65 -6.63 1.76 -4.53
N PHE A 66 -7.61 1.03 -3.99
CA PHE A 66 -7.43 -0.36 -3.56
C PHE A 66 -7.18 -1.30 -4.73
N GLU A 67 -7.89 -1.13 -5.85
CA GLU A 67 -7.64 -1.88 -7.08
C GLU A 67 -6.21 -1.65 -7.56
N ARG A 68 -5.73 -0.40 -7.59
CA ARG A 68 -4.34 -0.11 -7.95
C ARG A 68 -3.35 -0.78 -7.01
N ALA A 69 -3.59 -0.75 -5.69
CA ALA A 69 -2.72 -1.44 -4.73
C ALA A 69 -2.66 -2.96 -4.97
N LEU A 70 -3.78 -3.58 -5.32
CA LEU A 70 -3.82 -5.00 -5.69
C LEU A 70 -3.10 -5.29 -7.01
N ASP A 71 -3.20 -4.39 -8.00
CA ASP A 71 -2.41 -4.47 -9.23
C ASP A 71 -0.91 -4.41 -8.92
N VAL A 72 -0.45 -3.46 -8.08
CA VAL A 72 0.96 -3.37 -7.66
C VAL A 72 1.45 -4.69 -7.03
N ILE A 73 0.62 -5.30 -6.18
CA ILE A 73 0.92 -6.61 -5.59
C ILE A 73 0.94 -7.71 -6.66
N GLY A 74 0.04 -7.68 -7.64
CA GLY A 74 -0.05 -8.67 -8.72
C GLY A 74 1.07 -8.55 -9.76
N GLU A 75 1.56 -7.34 -10.00
CA GLU A 75 2.72 -7.03 -10.83
C GLU A 75 4.04 -7.41 -10.13
N SER A 76 4.03 -7.48 -8.79
CA SER A 76 5.16 -7.93 -7.99
C SER A 76 5.51 -9.39 -8.33
N PRO A 77 6.81 -9.75 -8.43
CA PRO A 77 7.23 -11.13 -8.62
C PRO A 77 6.99 -12.02 -7.38
N HIS A 78 6.40 -11.46 -6.32
CA HIS A 78 6.19 -12.11 -5.04
C HIS A 78 4.70 -12.31 -4.76
N PRO A 79 4.28 -13.52 -4.37
CA PRO A 79 2.87 -13.81 -4.15
C PRO A 79 2.32 -13.01 -2.96
N SER A 80 1.04 -12.67 -3.02
CA SER A 80 0.30 -12.25 -1.82
C SER A 80 0.06 -13.47 -0.93
N ALA A 81 0.30 -13.31 0.38
CA ALA A 81 -0.23 -14.27 1.33
C ALA A 81 -1.74 -14.11 1.35
N ALA A 82 -2.46 -15.18 0.98
CA ALA A 82 -3.90 -15.24 1.18
C ALA A 82 -4.22 -15.01 2.68
N PRO A 83 -5.32 -14.30 2.99
CA PRO A 83 -5.70 -14.00 4.37
C PRO A 83 -5.94 -15.24 5.24
#